data_AF-A0A8J3PVC9-F1
#
_entry.id   AF-A0A8J3PVC9-F1
#
_cell.length_a   1.000
_cell.length_b   1.000
_cell.length_c   1.000
_cell.angle_alpha   90.00
_cell.angle_beta   90.00
_cell.angle_gamma   90.00
#
_symmetry.space_group_name_H-M   'P 1'
#
loop_
_entity.id
_entity.type
_entity.pdbx_description
1 polymer ?
#
loop_
_entity_poly.entity_id
_entity_poly.type
_entity_poly.pdbx_seq_one_letter_code
_entity_poly.pdbx_strand_id
1 'polypeptide(L)'
;MEVDPNRRLSAIGQALAILGDRWVLLILQRALVREVRTFAGWRDTLPISESVLASRLKDLVGAGMLTPVPHRDGRTRHEYRLTARGSGVWPLIVAIHSWEREWAGRDCPTLIHESCGGEAGPYLACGTCGTPMSARDTETVRGPHATFAGIGLPRRRRRTARPDDDLDALGYRPDSMEILGDRWSTMVLAAALLGTRRFVAFQAELGVAPSVLTDRLRRFVERGVLRQAAGDYRLTEKGLAFFEVCAVLVHWAQEEFTAPPGSGLVITHRPCGAALTPVLACAVCDRPLHRRDVRFPPPPLGTAAGSAGSPAVLVSSGRTRAFPSPCGSRRAHDP
;
A
#
# COMPACT_ATOMS: atom_id res chain seq x y z
N MET A 1 23.91 -4.87 19.49
CA MET A 1 22.82 -5.86 19.61
C MET A 1 22.91 -6.75 18.39
N GLU A 2 23.55 -7.91 18.53
CA GLU A 2 23.66 -8.88 17.44
C GLU A 2 22.27 -9.40 17.08
N VAL A 3 21.92 -9.32 15.80
CA VAL A 3 20.68 -9.90 15.27
C VAL A 3 20.92 -11.40 15.18
N ASP A 4 20.23 -12.17 16.02
CA ASP A 4 20.23 -13.64 15.93
C ASP A 4 19.87 -14.07 14.50
N PRO A 5 20.78 -14.72 13.75
CA PRO A 5 20.55 -15.15 12.37
C PRO A 5 19.43 -16.19 12.24
N ASN A 6 18.97 -16.79 13.35
CA ASN A 6 17.87 -17.74 13.39
C ASN A 6 16.53 -17.12 13.83
N ARG A 7 16.49 -15.80 14.06
CA ARG A 7 15.25 -15.12 14.46
C ARG A 7 14.25 -15.11 13.30
N ARG A 8 13.22 -15.95 13.40
CA ARG A 8 12.09 -15.91 12.46
C ARG A 8 11.48 -14.51 12.42
N LEU A 9 11.29 -13.99 11.21
CA LEU A 9 10.70 -12.69 10.97
C LEU A 9 9.25 -12.63 11.53
N SER A 10 8.85 -11.47 12.02
CA SER A 10 7.43 -11.18 12.27
C SER A 10 6.63 -11.34 10.96
N ALA A 11 5.32 -11.56 11.06
CA ALA A 11 4.45 -11.64 9.90
C ALA A 11 4.60 -10.40 8.99
N ILE A 12 4.65 -9.22 9.60
CA ILE A 12 4.88 -7.94 8.93
C ILE A 12 6.26 -7.90 8.27
N GLY A 13 7.31 -8.40 8.93
CA GLY A 13 8.65 -8.49 8.37
C GLY A 13 8.73 -9.41 7.15
N GLN A 14 8.02 -10.54 7.17
CA GLN A 14 7.90 -11.45 6.02
C GLN A 14 7.16 -10.79 4.86
N ALA A 15 6.04 -10.13 5.14
CA ALA A 15 5.31 -9.35 4.14
C ALA A 15 6.17 -8.26 3.50
N LEU A 16 6.91 -7.47 4.29
CA LEU A 16 7.83 -6.44 3.80
C LEU A 16 9.03 -7.01 3.04
N ALA A 17 9.47 -8.23 3.34
CA ALA A 17 10.52 -8.90 2.58
C ALA A 17 10.10 -9.16 1.12
N ILE A 18 8.80 -9.38 0.91
CA ILE A 18 8.20 -9.64 -0.40
C ILE A 18 7.77 -8.33 -1.05
N LEU A 19 6.93 -7.54 -0.36
CA LEU A 19 6.25 -6.35 -0.90
C LEU A 19 7.09 -5.08 -0.84
N GLY A 20 8.18 -5.05 -0.05
CA GLY A 20 9.08 -3.89 0.07
C GLY A 20 10.01 -3.69 -1.14
N ASP A 21 9.67 -4.26 -2.30
CA ASP A 21 10.33 -4.09 -3.58
C ASP A 21 9.33 -3.48 -4.57
N ARG A 22 9.69 -2.33 -5.15
CA ARG A 22 8.85 -1.59 -6.09
C ARG A 22 8.37 -2.45 -7.27
N TRP A 23 9.25 -3.28 -7.83
CA TRP A 23 8.89 -4.10 -8.99
C TRP A 23 7.92 -5.21 -8.61
N VAL A 24 8.02 -5.77 -7.40
CA VAL A 24 7.03 -6.73 -6.90
C VAL A 24 5.65 -6.10 -6.84
N LEU A 25 5.52 -4.90 -6.27
CA LEU A 25 4.24 -4.18 -6.21
C LEU A 25 3.68 -3.88 -7.60
N LEU A 26 4.52 -3.45 -8.54
CA LEU A 26 4.11 -3.18 -9.92
C LEU A 26 3.66 -4.47 -10.63
N ILE A 27 4.40 -5.58 -10.50
CA ILE A 27 4.03 -6.89 -11.08
C ILE A 27 2.68 -7.37 -10.55
N LEU A 28 2.49 -7.35 -9.21
CA LEU A 28 1.23 -7.73 -8.58
C LEU A 28 0.09 -6.80 -9.00
N GLN A 29 0.34 -5.50 -9.11
CA GLN A 29 -0.67 -4.57 -9.59
C GLN A 29 -1.09 -4.87 -11.03
N ARG A 30 -0.18 -5.18 -11.95
CA ARG A 30 -0.54 -5.58 -13.34
C ARG A 30 -1.32 -6.89 -13.35
N ALA A 31 -0.94 -7.85 -12.50
CA ALA A 31 -1.66 -9.11 -12.35
C ALA A 31 -3.10 -8.91 -11.83
N LEU A 32 -3.28 -8.01 -10.86
CA LEU A 32 -4.55 -7.75 -10.18
C LEU A 32 -5.48 -6.81 -10.97
N VAL A 33 -4.93 -5.85 -11.72
CA VAL A 33 -5.72 -4.80 -12.40
C VAL A 33 -5.92 -5.09 -13.88
N ARG A 34 -4.91 -5.66 -14.55
CA ARG A 34 -4.90 -5.92 -16.00
C ARG A 34 -4.93 -7.40 -16.37
N GLU A 35 -4.97 -8.26 -15.36
CA GLU A 35 -4.92 -9.70 -15.52
C GLU A 35 -3.69 -10.18 -16.32
N VAL A 36 -2.59 -9.44 -16.26
CA VAL A 36 -1.32 -9.84 -16.88
C VAL A 36 -0.83 -11.12 -16.21
N ARG A 37 -0.62 -12.15 -17.01
CA ARG A 37 -0.27 -13.50 -16.57
C ARG A 37 0.95 -14.08 -17.28
N THR A 38 1.49 -13.41 -18.29
CA THR A 38 2.62 -13.93 -19.09
C THR A 38 3.86 -13.06 -18.89
N PHE A 39 5.03 -13.68 -19.04
CA PHE A 39 6.31 -12.96 -19.01
C PHE A 39 6.33 -11.81 -20.03
N ALA A 40 5.92 -12.10 -21.26
CA ALA A 40 5.82 -11.10 -22.33
C ALA A 40 4.86 -9.96 -21.93
N GLY A 41 3.68 -10.28 -21.38
CA GLY A 41 2.72 -9.26 -20.95
C GLY A 41 3.29 -8.29 -19.91
N TRP A 42 4.10 -8.76 -18.94
CA TRP A 42 4.78 -7.85 -18.01
C TRP A 42 5.89 -7.06 -18.66
N ARG A 43 6.73 -7.70 -19.49
CA ARG A 43 7.80 -7.00 -20.22
C ARG A 43 7.25 -5.87 -21.09
N ASP A 44 6.09 -6.10 -21.72
CA ASP A 44 5.48 -5.16 -22.65
C ASP A 44 4.71 -4.04 -21.91
N THR A 45 4.42 -4.19 -20.61
CA THR A 45 3.67 -3.21 -19.79
C THR A 45 4.49 -2.58 -18.66
N LEU A 46 5.75 -2.97 -18.48
CA LEU A 46 6.62 -2.46 -17.43
C LEU A 46 7.99 -2.10 -18.00
N PRO A 47 8.58 -0.94 -17.63
CA PRO A 47 9.95 -0.58 -17.99
C PRO A 47 10.98 -1.33 -17.10
N ILE A 48 10.87 -2.66 -17.05
CA ILE A 48 11.69 -3.55 -16.22
C ILE A 48 12.59 -4.41 -17.11
N SER A 49 13.84 -4.62 -16.72
CA SER A 49 14.71 -5.53 -17.46
C SER A 49 14.24 -6.98 -17.30
N GLU A 50 14.38 -7.79 -18.35
CA GLU A 50 13.99 -9.20 -18.34
C GLU A 50 14.64 -9.99 -17.19
N SER A 51 15.91 -9.71 -16.88
CA SER A 51 16.63 -10.33 -15.77
C SER A 51 16.03 -10.02 -14.40
N VAL A 52 15.58 -8.77 -14.18
CA VAL A 52 14.94 -8.36 -12.92
C VAL A 52 13.54 -8.95 -12.86
N LEU A 53 12.79 -8.92 -13.96
CA LEU A 53 11.46 -9.53 -14.06
C LEU A 53 11.51 -11.03 -13.74
N ALA A 54 12.42 -11.78 -14.37
CA ALA A 54 12.59 -13.21 -14.13
C ALA A 54 12.93 -13.51 -12.66
N SER A 55 13.84 -12.73 -12.06
CA SER A 55 14.17 -12.85 -10.64
C SER A 55 12.95 -12.57 -9.74
N ARG A 56 12.16 -11.54 -10.03
CA ARG A 56 10.98 -11.19 -9.20
C ARG A 56 9.84 -12.17 -9.37
N LEU A 57 9.60 -12.70 -10.57
CA LEU A 57 8.63 -13.77 -10.78
C LEU A 57 9.04 -15.03 -10.03
N LYS A 58 10.33 -15.40 -10.04
CA LYS A 58 10.85 -16.50 -9.23
C LYS A 58 10.61 -16.26 -7.73
N ASP A 59 10.92 -15.07 -7.23
CA ASP A 59 10.71 -14.69 -5.82
C ASP A 59 9.21 -14.76 -5.45
N LEU A 60 8.31 -14.26 -6.31
CA LEU A 60 6.86 -14.30 -6.13
C LEU A 60 6.29 -15.73 -6.15
N VAL A 61 6.82 -16.61 -6.99
CA VAL A 61 6.47 -18.04 -6.99
C VAL A 61 6.96 -18.71 -5.71
N GLY A 62 8.21 -18.46 -5.30
CA GLY A 62 8.75 -18.98 -4.05
C GLY A 62 7.99 -18.51 -2.80
N ALA A 63 7.44 -17.30 -2.84
CA ALA A 63 6.58 -16.75 -1.79
C ALA A 63 5.12 -17.25 -1.84
N GLY A 64 4.75 -18.06 -2.84
CA GLY A 64 3.38 -18.56 -3.02
C GLY A 64 2.39 -17.47 -3.41
N MET A 65 2.84 -16.36 -4.01
CA MET A 65 1.97 -15.27 -4.51
C MET A 65 1.47 -15.57 -5.92
N LEU A 66 2.30 -16.25 -6.71
CA LEU A 66 2.02 -16.71 -8.07
C LEU A 66 2.26 -18.22 -8.16
N THR A 67 1.52 -18.90 -9.02
CA THR A 67 1.78 -20.29 -9.41
C THR A 67 2.00 -20.38 -10.92
N PRO A 68 3.10 -20.99 -11.38
CA PRO A 68 3.30 -21.23 -12.80
C PRO A 68 2.37 -22.36 -13.29
N VAL A 69 1.73 -22.14 -14.43
CA VAL A 69 0.82 -23.10 -15.08
C VAL A 69 1.28 -23.26 -16.52
N PRO A 70 1.37 -24.49 -17.07
CA PRO A 70 1.70 -24.70 -18.48
C PRO A 70 0.75 -23.90 -19.37
N HIS A 71 1.31 -23.12 -20.30
CA HIS A 71 0.49 -22.40 -21.26
C HIS A 71 0.10 -23.35 -22.41
N ARG A 72 -1.14 -23.24 -22.88
CA ARG A 72 -1.72 -24.19 -23.84
C ARG A 72 -1.15 -24.09 -25.26
N ASP A 73 -0.51 -22.98 -25.61
CA ASP A 73 -0.05 -22.69 -26.96
C ASP A 73 1.49 -22.62 -26.98
N GLY A 74 2.16 -23.57 -27.63
CA GLY A 74 3.57 -23.95 -27.42
C GLY A 74 4.68 -22.89 -27.59
N ARG A 75 4.34 -21.61 -27.74
CA ARG A 75 5.26 -20.45 -27.82
C ARG A 75 5.55 -19.82 -26.46
N THR A 76 4.61 -19.85 -25.50
CA THR A 76 4.86 -19.42 -24.11
C THR A 76 4.99 -20.67 -23.25
N ARG A 77 6.03 -20.78 -22.41
CA ARG A 77 6.24 -21.99 -21.59
C ARG A 77 5.29 -22.04 -20.38
N HIS A 78 5.04 -20.89 -19.76
CA HIS A 78 4.20 -20.80 -18.56
C HIS A 78 3.39 -19.49 -18.51
N GLU A 79 2.18 -19.59 -18.00
CA GLU A 79 1.46 -18.48 -17.38
C GLU A 79 1.68 -18.48 -15.87
N TYR A 80 1.58 -17.33 -15.25
CA TYR A 80 1.70 -17.13 -13.81
C TYR A 80 0.33 -16.67 -13.30
N ARG A 81 -0.33 -17.54 -12.53
CA ARG A 81 -1.66 -17.27 -11.96
C ARG A 81 -1.52 -16.82 -10.51
N LEU A 82 -2.31 -15.83 -10.10
CA LEU A 82 -2.39 -15.41 -8.70
C LEU A 82 -2.93 -16.57 -7.85
N THR A 83 -2.29 -16.80 -6.71
CA THR A 83 -2.81 -17.69 -5.66
C THR A 83 -3.85 -16.95 -4.82
N ALA A 84 -4.44 -17.64 -3.82
CA ALA A 84 -5.27 -16.99 -2.81
C ALA A 84 -4.49 -15.87 -2.09
N ARG A 85 -3.28 -16.18 -1.60
CA ARG A 85 -2.36 -15.22 -0.97
C ARG A 85 -2.05 -14.03 -1.87
N GLY A 86 -1.72 -14.28 -3.14
CA GLY A 86 -1.45 -13.22 -4.12
C GLY A 86 -2.67 -12.32 -4.37
N SER A 87 -3.87 -12.93 -4.42
CA SER A 87 -5.13 -12.21 -4.56
C SER A 87 -5.50 -11.40 -3.31
N GLY A 88 -5.08 -11.87 -2.12
CA GLY A 88 -5.27 -11.19 -0.83
C GLY A 88 -4.59 -9.83 -0.73
N VAL A 89 -3.64 -9.51 -1.63
CA VAL A 89 -3.01 -8.17 -1.70
C VAL A 89 -3.93 -7.12 -2.33
N TRP A 90 -5.07 -7.51 -2.90
CA TRP A 90 -5.99 -6.58 -3.55
C TRP A 90 -6.35 -5.32 -2.72
N PRO A 91 -6.75 -5.43 -1.44
CA PRO A 91 -7.08 -4.24 -0.65
C PRO A 91 -5.89 -3.30 -0.48
N LEU A 92 -4.64 -3.81 -0.55
CA LEU A 92 -3.45 -2.97 -0.49
C LEU A 92 -3.31 -2.13 -1.76
N ILE A 93 -3.63 -2.70 -2.93
CA ILE A 93 -3.63 -1.96 -4.21
C ILE A 93 -4.70 -0.85 -4.19
N VAL A 94 -5.88 -1.13 -3.64
CA VAL A 94 -6.96 -0.14 -3.50
C VAL A 94 -6.57 0.96 -2.51
N ALA A 95 -5.97 0.61 -1.37
CA ALA A 95 -5.48 1.57 -0.39
C ALA A 95 -4.38 2.49 -0.99
N ILE A 96 -3.44 1.93 -1.74
CA ILE A 96 -2.42 2.70 -2.47
C ILE A 96 -3.09 3.67 -3.45
N HIS A 97 -4.07 3.19 -4.23
CA HIS A 97 -4.80 4.02 -5.18
C HIS A 97 -5.57 5.16 -4.50
N SER A 98 -6.27 4.87 -3.39
CA SER A 98 -7.01 5.84 -2.58
C SER A 98 -6.10 6.98 -2.12
N TRP A 99 -4.96 6.63 -1.51
CA TRP A 99 -3.99 7.60 -1.03
C TRP A 99 -3.41 8.46 -2.17
N GLU A 100 -3.08 7.85 -3.31
CA GLU A 100 -2.54 8.57 -4.47
C GLU A 100 -3.53 9.57 -5.05
N ARG A 101 -4.79 9.14 -5.22
CA ARG A 101 -5.86 9.98 -5.76
C ARG A 101 -6.02 11.26 -4.94
N GLU A 102 -5.83 11.17 -3.63
CA GLU A 102 -5.97 12.31 -2.72
C GLU A 102 -4.67 13.15 -2.64
N TRP A 103 -3.49 12.53 -2.60
CA TRP A 103 -2.26 13.21 -2.14
C TRP A 103 -1.11 13.28 -3.15
N ALA A 104 -1.20 12.62 -4.30
CA ALA A 104 -0.12 12.59 -5.28
C ALA A 104 -0.07 13.85 -6.17
N GLY A 105 -1.14 14.65 -6.21
CA GLY A 105 -1.20 15.88 -7.01
C GLY A 105 -1.13 15.62 -8.53
N ARG A 106 -1.47 14.41 -8.97
CA ARG A 106 -1.55 14.02 -10.38
C ARG A 106 -2.80 13.17 -10.62
N ASP A 107 -3.24 13.11 -11.87
CA ASP A 107 -4.38 12.29 -12.25
C ASP A 107 -4.12 10.82 -11.93
N CYS A 108 -5.04 10.25 -11.16
CA CYS A 108 -5.06 8.82 -10.86
C CYS A 108 -6.17 8.17 -11.68
N PRO A 109 -5.97 6.95 -12.21
CA PRO A 109 -7.01 6.24 -12.95
C PRO A 109 -8.29 6.17 -12.14
N THR A 110 -9.43 6.43 -12.77
CA THR A 110 -10.73 6.26 -12.11
C THR A 110 -10.90 4.81 -11.66
N LEU A 111 -11.50 4.60 -10.49
CA LEU A 111 -11.87 3.28 -9.98
C LEU A 111 -13.39 3.20 -9.96
N ILE A 112 -13.96 2.34 -10.82
CA ILE A 112 -15.41 2.14 -10.90
C ILE A 112 -15.79 0.89 -10.13
N HIS A 113 -16.75 1.02 -9.22
CA HIS A 113 -17.35 -0.12 -8.53
C HIS A 113 -18.51 -0.66 -9.37
N GLU A 114 -18.35 -1.85 -9.93
CA GLU A 114 -19.29 -2.42 -10.90
C GLU A 114 -20.67 -2.68 -10.30
N SER A 115 -20.73 -3.04 -9.01
CA SER A 115 -22.02 -3.32 -8.35
C SER A 115 -22.91 -2.09 -8.15
N CYS A 116 -22.37 -0.87 -8.19
CA CYS A 116 -23.17 0.36 -8.11
C CYS A 116 -23.00 1.30 -9.32
N GLY A 117 -22.06 1.02 -10.22
CA GLY A 117 -21.76 1.82 -11.40
C GLY A 117 -21.03 3.15 -11.15
N GLY A 118 -20.83 3.53 -9.89
CA GLY A 118 -20.21 4.80 -9.50
C GLY A 118 -18.68 4.74 -9.45
N GLU A 119 -18.05 5.92 -9.59
CA GLU A 119 -16.65 6.10 -9.16
C GLU A 119 -16.58 5.90 -7.65
N ALA A 120 -15.84 4.89 -7.22
CA ALA A 120 -16.07 4.33 -5.90
C ALA A 120 -15.60 5.24 -4.76
N GLY A 121 -14.60 6.10 -4.98
CA GLY A 121 -13.96 6.90 -3.92
C GLY A 121 -13.65 6.10 -2.66
N PRO A 122 -12.68 5.16 -2.68
CA PRO A 122 -12.47 4.24 -1.58
C PRO A 122 -12.27 4.93 -0.23
N TYR A 123 -12.75 4.31 0.84
CA TYR A 123 -12.44 4.71 2.22
C TYR A 123 -12.24 3.49 3.12
N LEU A 124 -11.48 3.66 4.20
CA LEU A 124 -11.25 2.63 5.19
C LEU A 124 -12.42 2.56 6.18
N ALA A 125 -12.98 1.37 6.34
CA ALA A 125 -14.03 1.04 7.29
C ALA A 125 -13.59 -0.06 8.27
N CYS A 126 -14.20 -0.07 9.45
CA CYS A 126 -14.10 -1.19 10.38
C CYS A 126 -14.95 -2.37 9.87
N GLY A 127 -14.35 -3.53 9.66
CA GLY A 127 -15.06 -4.74 9.22
C GLY A 127 -16.10 -5.27 10.20
N THR A 128 -16.05 -4.86 11.48
CA THR A 128 -16.99 -5.31 12.52
C THR A 128 -18.24 -4.42 12.59
N CYS A 129 -18.08 -3.10 12.61
CA CYS A 129 -19.22 -2.18 12.76
C CYS A 129 -19.57 -1.40 11.49
N GLY A 130 -18.80 -1.55 10.41
CA GLY A 130 -19.02 -0.89 9.12
C GLY A 130 -18.68 0.61 9.08
N THR A 131 -18.34 1.22 10.21
CA THR A 131 -18.13 2.67 10.31
C THR A 131 -16.83 3.09 9.60
N PRO A 132 -16.84 4.19 8.82
CA PRO A 132 -15.62 4.82 8.33
C PRO A 132 -14.68 5.19 9.49
N MET A 133 -13.37 5.05 9.27
CA MET A 133 -12.40 5.31 10.33
C MET A 133 -11.02 5.72 9.78
N SER A 134 -10.22 6.30 10.65
CA SER A 134 -8.86 6.77 10.39
C SER A 134 -7.89 6.23 11.44
N ALA A 135 -6.60 6.57 11.31
CA ALA A 135 -5.60 6.27 12.34
C ALA A 135 -6.01 6.77 13.74
N ARG A 136 -6.72 7.90 13.81
CA ARG A 136 -7.12 8.57 15.06
C ARG A 136 -8.18 7.78 15.83
N ASP A 137 -8.95 6.97 15.12
CA ASP A 137 -10.03 6.16 15.67
C ASP A 137 -9.51 4.80 16.16
N THR A 138 -8.19 4.62 16.19
CA THR A 138 -7.56 3.34 16.53
C THR A 138 -6.60 3.43 17.71
N GLU A 139 -6.45 2.30 18.37
CA GLU A 139 -5.39 2.03 19.33
C GLU A 139 -4.55 0.88 18.80
N THR A 140 -3.23 0.94 18.98
CA THR A 140 -2.36 -0.15 18.57
C THR A 140 -1.57 -0.68 19.76
N VAL A 141 -1.72 -1.98 20.02
CA VAL A 141 -0.92 -2.71 20.99
C VAL A 141 0.10 -3.55 20.25
N ARG A 142 1.38 -3.35 20.59
CA ARG A 142 2.50 -4.13 20.05
C ARG A 142 2.81 -5.28 20.99
N GLY A 143 2.87 -6.49 20.45
CA GLY A 143 3.45 -7.62 21.18
C GLY A 143 4.95 -7.40 21.46
N PRO A 144 5.53 -8.10 22.45
CA PRO A 144 6.93 -7.94 22.87
C PRO A 144 7.95 -8.23 21.76
N HIS A 145 7.53 -8.91 20.69
CA HIS A 145 8.36 -9.25 19.53
C HIS A 145 7.79 -8.69 18.23
N ALA A 146 6.83 -7.76 18.32
CA ALA A 146 6.25 -7.07 17.17
C ALA A 146 7.24 -6.04 16.63
N THR A 147 8.18 -6.52 15.84
CA THR A 147 9.18 -5.66 15.20
C THR A 147 8.84 -5.47 13.74
N PHE A 148 8.98 -4.24 13.26
CA PHE A 148 9.15 -3.95 11.83
C PHE A 148 10.60 -4.20 11.39
N ALA A 149 11.52 -4.39 12.33
CA ALA A 149 12.92 -3.99 12.19
C ALA A 149 13.99 -5.06 12.50
N GLY A 150 13.62 -6.31 12.75
CA GLY A 150 14.58 -7.43 12.79
C GLY A 150 15.07 -7.87 11.41
N ILE A 151 15.11 -6.97 10.42
CA ILE A 151 15.25 -7.31 9.00
C ILE A 151 16.74 -7.38 8.61
N GLY A 152 17.36 -8.53 8.87
CA GLY A 152 18.62 -8.95 8.24
C GLY A 152 18.45 -9.37 6.78
N LEU A 153 17.70 -8.63 5.96
CA LEU A 153 17.46 -9.02 4.57
C LEU A 153 18.57 -8.54 3.62
N PRO A 154 18.95 -9.34 2.62
CA PRO A 154 20.00 -9.02 1.66
C PRO A 154 19.87 -7.60 1.09
N ARG A 155 20.99 -6.89 0.99
CA ARG A 155 21.06 -5.58 0.31
C ARG A 155 20.79 -5.80 -1.18
N ARG A 156 19.54 -5.64 -1.62
CA ARG A 156 19.25 -5.57 -3.06
C ARG A 156 19.78 -4.24 -3.57
N ARG A 157 20.84 -4.29 -4.40
CA ARG A 157 21.43 -3.08 -5.00
C ARG A 157 20.33 -2.32 -5.74
N ARG A 158 20.03 -1.11 -5.27
CA ARG A 158 19.19 -0.16 -6.00
C ARG A 158 20.01 0.33 -7.20
N ARG A 159 19.73 -0.19 -8.40
CA ARG A 159 20.14 0.49 -9.63
C ARG A 159 19.20 1.68 -9.78
N THR A 160 19.76 2.89 -9.83
CA THR A 160 19.02 4.13 -10.07
C THR A 160 18.25 3.99 -11.37
N ALA A 161 16.92 3.93 -11.29
CA ALA A 161 16.08 4.19 -12.46
C ALA A 161 16.19 5.69 -12.74
N ARG A 162 16.43 6.06 -14.00
CA ARG A 162 16.45 7.45 -14.45
C ARG A 162 15.12 8.15 -14.12
N PRO A 163 15.13 9.48 -13.84
CA PRO A 163 13.93 10.21 -13.45
C PRO A 163 12.95 10.49 -14.59
N ASP A 164 13.37 10.42 -15.85
CA ASP A 164 12.52 10.73 -17.00
C ASP A 164 12.38 9.51 -17.90
N ASP A 165 11.18 8.92 -17.89
CA ASP A 165 10.55 8.36 -19.08
C ASP A 165 9.05 8.42 -18.82
N ASP A 166 8.43 9.39 -19.49
CA ASP A 166 7.02 9.72 -19.42
C ASP A 166 6.18 8.64 -20.11
N LEU A 167 5.09 8.26 -19.44
CA LEU A 167 3.94 7.49 -19.94
C LEU A 167 4.12 5.96 -20.12
N ASP A 168 3.90 5.22 -19.03
CA ASP A 168 3.16 3.95 -19.12
C ASP A 168 1.72 4.31 -19.58
N ALA A 169 1.04 3.47 -20.37
CA ALA A 169 -0.29 3.74 -20.97
C ALA A 169 -1.43 3.97 -19.94
N LEU A 170 -1.08 4.01 -18.66
CA LEU A 170 -1.90 4.27 -17.49
C LEU A 170 -1.43 5.45 -16.62
N GLY A 171 -0.27 6.06 -16.90
CA GLY A 171 0.38 7.02 -16.00
C GLY A 171 0.71 6.45 -14.61
N TYR A 172 0.63 5.12 -14.44
CA TYR A 172 0.54 4.48 -13.14
C TYR A 172 1.91 3.99 -12.64
N ARG A 173 2.75 4.97 -12.29
CA ARG A 173 3.85 4.80 -11.35
C ARG A 173 3.52 5.61 -10.09
N PRO A 174 2.73 5.07 -9.16
CA PRO A 174 2.31 5.82 -8.00
C PRO A 174 3.49 6.19 -7.11
N ASP A 175 3.49 7.43 -6.61
CA ASP A 175 4.49 7.98 -5.69
C ASP A 175 4.59 7.11 -4.44
N SER A 176 3.46 6.59 -3.99
CA SER A 176 3.33 5.63 -2.90
C SER A 176 3.94 4.28 -3.22
N MET A 177 4.12 3.85 -4.47
CA MET A 177 4.97 2.69 -4.77
C MET A 177 6.46 3.02 -4.74
N GLU A 178 6.85 4.28 -4.89
CA GLU A 178 8.22 4.71 -4.56
C GLU A 178 8.43 4.72 -3.03
N ILE A 179 7.41 5.15 -2.27
CA ILE A 179 7.41 5.12 -0.81
C ILE A 179 7.35 3.67 -0.29
N LEU A 180 6.49 2.81 -0.83
CA LEU A 180 6.28 1.43 -0.35
C LEU A 180 7.30 0.44 -0.91
N GLY A 181 7.67 0.64 -2.18
CA GLY A 181 8.68 -0.17 -2.86
C GLY A 181 10.09 0.09 -2.36
N ASP A 182 10.24 0.98 -1.39
CA ASP A 182 11.38 1.05 -0.50
C ASP A 182 10.99 0.60 0.91
N ARG A 183 11.45 -0.58 1.31
CA ARG A 183 11.18 -1.13 2.65
C ARG A 183 11.46 -0.18 3.81
N TRP A 184 12.51 0.64 3.72
CA TRP A 184 12.90 1.55 4.80
C TRP A 184 11.90 2.68 4.97
N SER A 185 11.41 3.25 3.87
CA SER A 185 10.33 4.23 3.86
C SER A 185 9.07 3.68 4.54
N THR A 186 8.64 2.46 4.20
CA THR A 186 7.47 1.82 4.86
C THR A 186 7.70 1.61 6.36
N MET A 187 8.89 1.16 6.76
CA MET A 187 9.23 0.97 8.16
C MET A 187 9.29 2.28 8.95
N VAL A 188 9.84 3.35 8.36
CA VAL A 188 9.85 4.68 8.98
C VAL A 188 8.43 5.22 9.17
N LEU A 189 7.55 5.07 8.17
CA LEU A 189 6.15 5.48 8.32
C LEU A 189 5.39 4.65 9.35
N ALA A 190 5.60 3.34 9.38
CA ALA A 190 5.01 2.49 10.38
C ALA A 190 5.45 2.88 11.81
N ALA A 191 6.76 3.12 12.02
CA ALA A 191 7.26 3.61 13.30
C ALA A 191 6.67 4.98 13.66
N ALA A 192 6.53 5.89 12.69
CA ALA A 192 5.92 7.20 12.92
C ALA A 192 4.43 7.10 13.32
N LEU A 193 3.66 6.22 12.68
CA LEU A 193 2.26 5.91 13.03
C LEU A 193 2.14 5.34 14.43
N LEU A 194 3.20 4.69 14.91
CA LEU A 194 3.27 4.08 16.24
C LEU A 194 3.86 5.02 17.28
N GLY A 195 4.03 6.29 16.93
CA GLY A 195 4.38 7.38 17.84
C GLY A 195 5.87 7.72 17.88
N THR A 196 6.72 7.06 17.10
CA THR A 196 8.15 7.38 17.02
C THR A 196 8.34 8.72 16.30
N ARG A 197 9.01 9.67 16.99
CA ARG A 197 9.15 11.05 16.50
C ARG A 197 10.59 11.54 16.43
N ARG A 198 11.52 10.92 17.15
CA ARG A 198 12.91 11.39 17.24
C ARG A 198 13.83 10.53 16.39
N PHE A 199 14.85 11.15 15.80
CA PHE A 199 15.85 10.45 14.99
C PHE A 199 16.47 9.25 15.73
N VAL A 200 16.94 9.46 16.96
CA VAL A 200 17.56 8.42 17.77
C VAL A 200 16.59 7.27 18.06
N ALA A 201 15.31 7.58 18.29
CA ALA A 201 14.29 6.56 18.50
C ALA A 201 14.01 5.75 17.23
N PHE A 202 13.91 6.40 16.06
CA PHE A 202 13.82 5.69 14.77
C PHE A 202 15.03 4.80 14.54
N GLN A 203 16.25 5.28 14.80
CA GLN A 203 17.45 4.50 14.59
C GLN A 203 17.51 3.27 15.50
N ALA A 204 17.19 3.45 16.79
CA ALA A 204 17.15 2.37 17.77
C ALA A 204 16.06 1.33 17.42
N GLU A 205 14.90 1.80 16.99
CA GLU A 205 13.78 0.92 16.63
C GLU A 205 14.03 0.18 15.33
N LEU A 206 14.54 0.85 14.29
CA LEU A 206 14.60 0.32 12.93
C LEU A 206 15.91 -0.41 12.59
N GLY A 207 16.98 -0.21 13.37
CA GLY A 207 18.30 -0.78 13.07
C GLY A 207 18.89 -0.31 11.73
N VAL A 208 18.38 0.80 11.19
CA VAL A 208 18.76 1.34 9.88
C VAL A 208 20.03 2.19 9.99
N ALA A 209 20.86 2.18 8.95
CA ALA A 209 22.04 3.03 8.89
C ALA A 209 21.65 4.53 8.96
N PRO A 210 22.36 5.39 9.73
CA PRO A 210 22.02 6.80 9.88
C PRO A 210 21.83 7.54 8.56
N SER A 211 22.71 7.31 7.58
CA SER A 211 22.62 7.95 6.26
C SER A 211 21.35 7.60 5.49
N VAL A 212 20.88 6.36 5.60
CA VAL A 212 19.63 5.92 4.98
C VAL A 212 18.45 6.57 5.69
N LEU A 213 18.45 6.58 7.02
CA LEU A 213 17.39 7.22 7.81
C LEU A 213 17.28 8.71 7.51
N THR A 214 18.41 9.42 7.46
CA THR A 214 18.47 10.85 7.11
C THR A 214 17.86 11.11 5.74
N ASP A 215 18.22 10.32 4.72
CA ASP A 215 17.63 10.48 3.39
C ASP A 215 16.11 10.23 3.39
N ARG A 216 15.63 9.21 4.11
CA ARG A 216 14.18 8.92 4.18
C ARG A 216 13.38 9.99 4.90
N LEU A 217 13.84 10.41 6.08
CA LEU A 217 13.18 11.47 6.84
C LEU A 217 13.15 12.77 6.03
N ARG A 218 14.26 13.13 5.38
CA ARG A 218 14.33 14.29 4.48
C ARG A 218 13.28 14.18 3.35
N ARG A 219 13.23 13.07 2.63
CA ARG A 219 12.25 12.86 1.54
C ARG A 219 10.80 12.95 2.04
N PHE A 220 10.51 12.43 3.23
CA PHE A 220 9.17 12.54 3.81
C PHE A 220 8.81 13.96 4.21
N VAL A 221 9.77 14.75 4.67
CA VAL A 221 9.57 16.18 4.93
C VAL A 221 9.36 16.95 3.62
N GLU A 222 10.22 16.72 2.62
CA GLU A 222 10.11 17.34 1.28
C GLU A 222 8.76 17.03 0.61
N ARG A 223 8.23 15.81 0.78
CA ARG A 223 6.93 15.39 0.22
C ARG A 223 5.72 15.74 1.10
N GLY A 224 5.93 16.43 2.23
CA GLY A 224 4.89 16.83 3.16
C GLY A 224 4.18 15.67 3.87
N VAL A 225 4.82 14.50 3.95
CA VAL A 225 4.32 13.31 4.68
C VAL A 225 4.66 13.42 6.17
N LEU A 226 5.85 13.95 6.47
CA LEU A 226 6.28 14.35 7.80
C LEU A 226 6.48 15.86 7.82
N ARG A 227 6.34 16.46 8.99
CA ARG A 227 6.84 17.81 9.28
C ARG A 227 7.88 17.73 10.38
N GLN A 228 8.95 18.50 10.26
CA GLN A 228 9.97 18.61 11.29
C GLN A 228 9.69 19.85 12.14
N ALA A 229 9.65 19.69 13.46
CA ALA A 229 9.46 20.80 14.40
C ALA A 229 10.23 20.52 15.70
N ALA A 230 11.09 21.46 16.12
CA ALA A 230 11.89 21.35 17.35
C ALA A 230 12.65 20.01 17.49
N GLY A 231 13.19 19.47 16.39
CA GLY A 231 13.91 18.20 16.37
C GLY A 231 13.04 16.94 16.31
N ASP A 232 11.71 17.06 16.44
CA ASP A 232 10.76 15.96 16.25
C ASP A 232 10.26 15.90 14.80
N TYR A 233 10.06 14.70 14.28
CA TYR A 233 9.34 14.39 13.05
C TYR A 233 7.91 13.96 13.40
N ARG A 234 6.92 14.67 12.87
CA ARG A 234 5.49 14.40 13.13
C ARG A 234 4.77 14.14 11.81
N LEU A 235 3.83 13.20 11.81
CA LEU A 235 2.96 12.97 10.66
C LEU A 235 2.10 14.21 10.38
N THR A 236 1.97 14.54 9.10
CA THR A 236 0.96 15.47 8.58
C THR A 236 -0.34 14.70 8.32
N GLU A 237 -1.39 15.38 7.83
CA GLU A 237 -2.60 14.69 7.36
C GLU A 237 -2.29 13.71 6.22
N LYS A 238 -1.40 14.08 5.29
CA LYS A 238 -0.90 13.19 4.23
C LYS A 238 -0.24 11.93 4.78
N GLY A 239 0.58 12.08 5.83
CA GLY A 239 1.22 10.95 6.50
C GLY A 239 0.24 10.09 7.31
N LEU A 240 -0.71 10.70 8.00
CA LEU A 240 -1.76 9.97 8.74
C LEU A 240 -2.70 9.21 7.80
N ALA A 241 -3.04 9.76 6.63
CA ALA A 241 -3.86 9.10 5.63
C ALA A 241 -3.23 7.78 5.14
N PHE A 242 -1.90 7.67 5.17
CA PHE A 242 -1.19 6.45 4.79
C PHE A 242 -1.47 5.26 5.74
N PHE A 243 -2.11 5.51 6.88
CA PHE A 243 -2.56 4.47 7.80
C PHE A 243 -3.41 3.39 7.11
N GLU A 244 -4.24 3.73 6.11
CA GLU A 244 -5.05 2.74 5.40
C GLU A 244 -4.19 1.64 4.76
N VAL A 245 -3.06 2.03 4.16
CA VAL A 245 -2.09 1.13 3.55
C VAL A 245 -1.43 0.25 4.61
N CYS A 246 -1.01 0.84 5.73
CA CYS A 246 -0.39 0.12 6.83
C CYS A 246 -1.34 -0.85 7.53
N ALA A 247 -2.59 -0.46 7.77
CA ALA A 247 -3.60 -1.30 8.42
C ALA A 247 -3.91 -2.54 7.57
N VAL A 248 -4.12 -2.36 6.27
CA VAL A 248 -4.31 -3.48 5.33
C VAL A 248 -3.08 -4.39 5.27
N LEU A 249 -1.88 -3.81 5.17
CA LEU A 249 -0.63 -4.58 5.11
C LEU A 249 -0.46 -5.43 6.37
N VAL A 250 -0.69 -4.85 7.55
CA VAL A 250 -0.58 -5.55 8.84
C VAL A 250 -1.61 -6.68 8.91
N HIS A 251 -2.87 -6.40 8.58
CA HIS A 251 -3.92 -7.41 8.62
C HIS A 251 -3.61 -8.57 7.68
N TRP A 252 -3.34 -8.29 6.40
CA TRP A 252 -2.97 -9.31 5.41
C TRP A 252 -1.74 -10.12 5.86
N ALA A 253 -0.71 -9.46 6.38
CA ALA A 253 0.50 -10.14 6.81
C ALA A 253 0.21 -11.14 7.94
N GLN A 254 -0.59 -10.75 8.93
CA GLN A 254 -0.90 -11.59 10.10
C GLN A 254 -1.81 -12.76 9.77
N GLU A 255 -2.65 -12.65 8.74
CA GLU A 255 -3.44 -13.78 8.22
C GLU A 255 -2.59 -14.76 7.40
N GLU A 256 -1.65 -14.25 6.61
CA GLU A 256 -0.94 -15.06 5.61
C GLU A 256 0.35 -15.71 6.12
N PHE A 257 0.98 -15.14 7.14
CA PHE A 257 2.28 -15.59 7.63
C PHE A 257 2.22 -16.03 9.09
N THR A 258 2.71 -17.24 9.33
CA THR A 258 3.01 -17.69 10.69
C THR A 258 4.21 -16.92 11.24
N ALA A 259 4.06 -16.39 12.44
CA ALA A 259 5.11 -15.68 13.16
C ALA A 259 5.27 -16.23 14.58
N PRO A 260 6.43 -16.00 15.24
CA PRO A 260 6.58 -16.33 16.65
C PRO A 260 5.49 -15.69 17.52
N PRO A 261 5.04 -16.35 18.60
CA PRO A 261 4.13 -15.74 19.57
C PRO A 261 4.63 -14.38 20.05
N GLY A 262 3.73 -13.42 20.20
CA GLY A 262 4.09 -12.06 20.61
C GLY A 262 4.68 -11.19 19.49
N SER A 263 4.76 -11.66 18.24
CA SER A 263 5.16 -10.85 17.08
C SER A 263 4.02 -10.07 16.41
N GLY A 264 2.80 -10.19 16.93
CA GLY A 264 1.62 -9.52 16.40
C GLY A 264 1.50 -8.05 16.82
N LEU A 265 0.85 -7.27 15.96
CA LEU A 265 0.43 -5.90 16.17
C LEU A 265 -1.10 -5.89 16.10
N VAL A 266 -1.73 -5.65 17.25
CA VAL A 266 -3.19 -5.61 17.38
C VAL A 266 -3.63 -4.17 17.23
N ILE A 267 -4.36 -3.88 16.16
CA ILE A 267 -5.03 -2.60 15.96
C ILE A 267 -6.47 -2.77 16.42
N THR A 268 -6.96 -1.89 17.29
CA THR A 268 -8.31 -1.92 17.84
C THR A 268 -9.04 -0.66 17.38
N HIS A 269 -10.25 -0.81 16.86
CA HIS A 269 -11.11 0.33 16.55
C HIS A 269 -11.74 0.86 17.85
N ARG A 270 -11.37 2.06 18.30
CA ARG A 270 -11.77 2.61 19.60
C ARG A 270 -13.30 2.71 19.78
N PRO A 271 -14.08 3.20 18.78
CA PRO A 271 -15.52 3.33 18.92
C PRO A 271 -16.28 2.01 19.20
N CYS A 272 -15.86 0.88 18.60
CA CYS A 272 -16.54 -0.40 18.79
C CYS A 272 -15.77 -1.40 19.67
N GLY A 273 -14.52 -1.11 20.02
CA GLY A 273 -13.65 -1.97 20.84
C GLY A 273 -13.15 -3.24 20.14
N ALA A 274 -13.54 -3.50 18.90
CA ALA A 274 -13.15 -4.70 18.17
C ALA A 274 -11.71 -4.61 17.63
N ALA A 275 -11.02 -5.75 17.59
CA ALA A 275 -9.82 -5.90 16.80
C ALA A 275 -10.15 -5.60 15.32
N LEU A 276 -9.26 -4.86 14.67
CA LEU A 276 -9.51 -4.30 13.36
C LEU A 276 -9.35 -5.35 12.26
N THR A 277 -10.46 -5.61 11.56
CA THR A 277 -10.46 -6.12 10.19
C THR A 277 -10.65 -4.94 9.23
N PRO A 278 -9.61 -4.46 8.52
CA PRO A 278 -9.73 -3.32 7.62
C PRO A 278 -10.50 -3.70 6.36
N VAL A 279 -11.51 -2.90 6.02
CA VAL A 279 -12.29 -3.04 4.78
C VAL A 279 -12.18 -1.76 3.98
N LEU A 280 -11.85 -1.85 2.69
CA LEU A 280 -11.93 -0.72 1.77
C LEU A 280 -13.32 -0.74 1.14
N ALA A 281 -14.14 0.25 1.50
CA ALA A 281 -15.53 0.36 1.05
C ALA A 281 -15.71 1.48 0.03
N CYS A 282 -16.78 1.35 -0.77
CA CYS A 282 -17.19 2.33 -1.77
C CYS A 282 -17.93 3.51 -1.10
N ALA A 283 -17.49 4.75 -1.28
CA ALA A 283 -18.18 5.94 -0.77
C ALA A 283 -19.56 6.20 -1.40
N VAL A 284 -19.93 5.49 -2.46
CA VAL A 284 -21.24 5.63 -3.13
C VAL A 284 -22.29 4.68 -2.55
N CYS A 285 -21.90 3.48 -2.13
CA CYS A 285 -22.85 2.44 -1.73
C CYS A 285 -22.46 1.65 -0.47
N ASP A 286 -21.40 2.06 0.21
CA ASP A 286 -20.84 1.50 1.45
C ASP A 286 -20.49 0.00 1.41
N ARG A 287 -20.48 -0.61 0.22
CA ARG A 287 -20.11 -2.01 0.04
C ARG A 287 -18.59 -2.20 -0.11
N PRO A 288 -18.03 -3.33 0.36
CA PRO A 288 -16.63 -3.65 0.18
C PRO A 288 -16.20 -3.70 -1.29
N LEU A 289 -15.01 -3.18 -1.58
CA LEU A 289 -14.41 -3.18 -2.91
C LEU A 289 -13.63 -4.48 -3.13
N HIS A 290 -14.30 -5.52 -3.60
CA HIS A 290 -13.65 -6.76 -4.01
C HIS A 290 -13.03 -6.65 -5.41
N ARG A 291 -11.96 -7.41 -5.69
CA ARG A 291 -11.25 -7.37 -6.99
C ARG A 291 -12.18 -7.58 -8.17
N ARG A 292 -13.15 -8.49 -8.03
CA ARG A 292 -14.06 -8.89 -9.11
C ARG A 292 -15.10 -7.82 -9.45
N ASP A 293 -15.36 -6.91 -8.52
CA ASP A 293 -16.42 -5.91 -8.63
C ASP A 293 -15.84 -4.51 -8.88
N VAL A 294 -14.56 -4.43 -9.28
CA VAL A 294 -13.86 -3.17 -9.52
C VAL A 294 -13.15 -3.22 -10.86
N ARG A 295 -13.34 -2.16 -11.65
CA ARG A 295 -12.56 -1.94 -12.87
C ARG A 295 -11.84 -0.59 -12.86
N PHE A 296 -10.69 -0.57 -13.51
CA PHE A 296 -9.95 0.64 -13.83
C PHE A 296 -10.08 0.90 -15.33
N PRO A 297 -11.06 1.72 -15.78
CA PRO A 297 -11.18 2.08 -17.19
C PRO A 297 -9.86 2.64 -17.71
N PRO A 298 -9.55 2.42 -19.01
CA PRO A 298 -8.44 3.14 -19.62
C PRO A 298 -8.68 4.65 -19.50
N PRO A 299 -7.61 5.46 -19.42
CA PRO A 299 -7.78 6.90 -19.53
C PRO A 299 -8.54 7.21 -20.84
N PRO A 300 -9.42 8.23 -20.85
CA PRO A 300 -10.13 8.60 -22.06
C PRO A 300 -9.13 8.84 -23.20
N LEU A 301 -9.40 8.25 -24.37
CA LEU A 301 -8.56 8.41 -25.56
C LEU A 301 -8.68 9.86 -26.06
N GLY A 302 -7.61 10.66 -25.90
CA GLY A 302 -7.47 12.03 -26.45
C GLY A 302 -7.73 13.12 -25.40
N THR A 303 -6.87 14.11 -25.23
CA THR A 303 -6.34 15.01 -26.27
C THR A 303 -4.86 14.82 -26.58
N ALA A 304 -4.53 14.77 -27.86
CA ALA A 304 -3.18 15.04 -28.34
C ALA A 304 -2.64 16.33 -27.68
N ALA A 305 -1.37 16.30 -27.27
CA ALA A 305 -0.65 17.45 -26.76
C ALA A 305 -0.70 18.59 -27.79
N GLY A 306 -1.63 19.51 -27.60
CA GLY A 306 -1.75 20.76 -28.34
C GLY A 306 -1.51 21.92 -27.36
N SER A 307 -0.31 22.49 -27.43
CA SER A 307 0.09 23.83 -26.99
C SER A 307 -0.42 24.36 -25.64
N ALA A 308 0.52 24.44 -24.70
CA ALA A 308 0.69 25.46 -23.67
C ALA A 308 -0.47 26.45 -23.44
N GLY A 309 -1.20 26.23 -22.35
CA GLY A 309 -1.98 27.24 -21.64
C GLY A 309 -1.85 26.95 -20.15
N SER A 310 -1.06 27.74 -19.43
CA SER A 310 -0.80 27.61 -17.99
C SER A 310 -2.11 27.61 -17.19
N PRO A 311 -2.42 26.59 -16.35
CA PRO A 311 -3.57 26.69 -15.47
C PRO A 311 -3.15 27.45 -14.21
N ALA A 312 -3.90 28.51 -13.92
CA ALA A 312 -3.81 29.30 -12.71
C ALA A 312 -3.92 28.41 -11.46
N VAL A 313 -3.10 28.71 -10.47
CA VAL A 313 -3.12 28.10 -9.13
C VAL A 313 -4.48 28.38 -8.48
N LEU A 314 -5.41 27.44 -8.56
CA LEU A 314 -6.57 27.40 -7.70
C LEU A 314 -6.14 26.79 -6.36
N VAL A 315 -5.94 27.67 -5.39
CA VAL A 315 -5.80 27.32 -3.97
C VAL A 315 -7.07 26.60 -3.55
N SER A 316 -7.04 25.27 -3.47
CA SER A 316 -8.13 24.50 -2.87
C SER A 316 -8.06 24.70 -1.36
N SER A 317 -9.03 25.45 -0.86
CA SER A 317 -9.32 25.57 0.56
C SER A 317 -9.63 24.18 1.13
N GLY A 318 -8.98 23.86 2.25
CA GLY A 318 -9.08 22.56 2.90
C GLY A 318 -10.53 22.14 3.15
N ARG A 319 -11.00 21.15 2.39
CA ARG A 319 -12.19 20.39 2.74
C ARG A 319 -11.76 19.29 3.69
N THR A 320 -11.93 19.53 4.98
CA THR A 320 -12.14 18.45 5.95
C THR A 320 -13.29 17.61 5.39
N ARG A 321 -13.08 16.30 5.16
CA ARG A 321 -14.19 15.40 4.83
C ARG A 321 -15.18 15.47 5.99
N ALA A 322 -16.29 16.17 5.79
CA ALA A 322 -17.44 16.05 6.67
C ALA A 322 -18.03 14.67 6.39
N PHE A 323 -17.72 13.72 7.28
CA PHE A 323 -18.45 12.45 7.30
C PHE A 323 -19.92 12.76 7.62
N PRO A 324 -20.90 12.14 6.95
CA PRO A 324 -22.27 12.24 7.37
C PRO A 324 -22.38 11.73 8.81
N SER A 325 -22.99 12.53 9.70
CA SER A 325 -23.28 12.14 11.08
C SER A 325 -23.98 10.77 11.10
N PRO A 326 -23.70 9.90 12.09
CA PRO A 326 -24.44 8.65 12.24
C PRO A 326 -25.91 9.00 12.47
N CYS A 327 -26.74 8.75 11.45
CA CYS A 327 -28.17 9.00 11.54
C CYS A 327 -28.79 7.98 12.50
N GLY A 328 -29.30 8.49 13.62
CA GLY A 328 -30.48 8.05 14.36
C GLY A 328 -30.69 6.54 14.54
N SER A 329 -30.62 6.11 15.80
CA SER A 329 -31.18 4.85 16.29
C SER A 329 -32.56 4.58 15.68
N ARG A 330 -32.65 3.57 14.79
CA ARG A 330 -33.92 2.92 14.50
C ARG A 330 -34.36 2.20 15.77
N ARG A 331 -35.38 2.74 16.43
CA ARG A 331 -36.15 2.03 17.45
C ARG A 331 -36.68 0.75 16.81
N ALA A 332 -36.48 -0.36 17.52
CA ALA A 332 -37.13 -1.62 17.23
C ALA A 332 -38.66 -1.42 17.24
N HIS A 333 -39.31 -1.76 16.14
CA HIS A 333 -40.67 -2.25 16.17
C HIS A 333 -40.58 -3.76 16.36
N ASP A 334 -41.15 -4.24 17.44
CA ASP A 334 -41.57 -5.63 17.63
C ASP A 334 -43.09 -5.62 17.88
N PRO A 335 -43.78 -6.74 17.65
CA PRO A 335 -44.89 -6.87 16.69
C PRO A 335 -46.28 -6.41 17.16
#